data_AF-A0A1X0R1A4-F1
#
_entry.id   AF-A0A1X0R1A4-F1
#
_cell.length_a   1.000
_cell.length_b   1.000
_cell.length_c   1.000
_cell.angle_alpha   90.00
_cell.angle_beta   90.00
_cell.angle_gamma   90.00
#
_symmetry.space_group_name_H-M   'P 1'
#
loop_
_entity.id
_entity.type
_entity.pdbx_description
1 polymer ?
#
loop_
_entity_poly.entity_id
_entity_poly.type
_entity_poly.pdbx_seq_one_letter_code
_entity_poly.pdbx_strand_id
1 'polypeptide(L)'
;MATDPQGDQIRRRGVQRLLRILFGLAICRYVINPLLPEVPQTLFQYPWYSISSVYYTFLMGFKGYLLMNASTVSLSVIQTACGIDLLEPFDKPFLATSPKDFWSRRWNSIVRNLFIKYLYTANDRGVNKRLYVFYFSASMHEIIMTIVNRQMTFEQFCFFMVHGIAVTAQVTLFRTVKLPRPLATVLTLLFFCLTGKLFLMPFLRYEDMAFFLGKHSYL
;
A
#
# COMPACT_ATOMS: atom_id res chain seq x y z
N MET A 1 -35.56 -20.37 -15.76
CA MET A 1 -34.11 -20.07 -15.67
C MET A 1 -33.71 -20.17 -14.21
N ALA A 2 -33.07 -21.27 -13.81
CA ALA A 2 -32.52 -21.37 -12.46
C ALA A 2 -31.33 -20.41 -12.34
N THR A 3 -31.43 -19.43 -11.45
CA THR A 3 -30.34 -18.51 -11.11
C THR A 3 -29.18 -19.34 -10.54
N ASP A 4 -28.00 -19.29 -11.15
CA ASP A 4 -26.78 -19.88 -10.61
C ASP A 4 -26.43 -19.16 -9.29
N PRO A 5 -26.62 -19.81 -8.12
CA PRO A 5 -26.44 -19.15 -6.83
C PRO A 5 -25.01 -18.68 -6.59
N GLN A 6 -24.04 -19.38 -7.21
CA GLN A 6 -22.62 -19.06 -7.09
C GLN A 6 -22.26 -17.84 -7.94
N GLY A 7 -22.76 -17.77 -9.17
CA GLY A 7 -22.65 -16.61 -10.05
C GLY A 7 -23.25 -15.34 -9.42
N ASP A 8 -24.42 -15.44 -8.80
CA ASP A 8 -25.08 -14.31 -8.13
C ASP A 8 -24.26 -13.79 -6.94
N GLN A 9 -23.66 -14.69 -6.16
CA GLN A 9 -22.78 -14.29 -5.05
C GLN A 9 -21.51 -13.58 -5.56
N ILE A 10 -20.91 -14.04 -6.66
CA ILE A 10 -19.73 -13.41 -7.27
C ILE A 10 -20.06 -11.99 -7.74
N ARG A 11 -21.20 -11.82 -8.43
CA ARG A 11 -21.67 -10.52 -8.92
C ARG A 11 -21.97 -9.56 -7.77
N ARG A 12 -22.63 -10.03 -6.70
CA ARG A 12 -22.88 -9.24 -5.48
C ARG A 12 -21.58 -8.78 -4.82
N ARG A 13 -20.56 -9.63 -4.74
CA ARG A 13 -19.23 -9.23 -4.24
C ARG A 13 -18.60 -8.14 -5.11
N GLY A 14 -18.77 -8.21 -6.43
CA GLY A 14 -18.33 -7.16 -7.36
C GLY A 14 -18.99 -5.81 -7.08
N VAL A 15 -20.32 -5.79 -6.90
CA VAL A 15 -21.07 -4.57 -6.54
C VAL A 15 -20.61 -4.02 -5.19
N GLN A 16 -20.45 -4.87 -4.18
CA GLN A 16 -19.95 -4.44 -2.86
C GLN A 16 -18.57 -3.80 -2.94
N ARG A 17 -17.67 -4.33 -3.79
CA ARG A 17 -16.35 -3.73 -4.01
C ARG A 17 -16.47 -2.36 -4.65
N LEU A 18 -17.30 -2.21 -5.68
CA LEU A 18 -17.56 -0.92 -6.32
C LEU A 18 -18.08 0.12 -5.31
N LEU A 19 -19.04 -0.26 -4.47
CA LEU A 19 -19.57 0.62 -3.42
C LEU A 19 -18.50 1.04 -2.41
N ARG A 20 -17.63 0.12 -1.99
CA ARG A 20 -16.49 0.45 -1.11
C ARG A 20 -15.51 1.42 -1.76
N ILE A 21 -15.27 1.29 -3.06
CA ILE A 21 -14.41 2.21 -3.81
C ILE A 21 -15.04 3.60 -3.85
N LEU A 22 -16.31 3.72 -4.24
CA LEU A 22 -17.02 4.99 -4.30
C LEU A 22 -17.08 5.67 -2.92
N PHE A 23 -17.35 4.89 -1.87
CA PHE A 23 -17.32 5.37 -0.50
C PHE A 23 -15.91 5.84 -0.08
N GLY A 24 -14.87 5.10 -0.47
CA GLY A 24 -13.48 5.49 -0.25
C GLY A 24 -13.11 6.79 -0.95
N LEU A 25 -13.57 7.01 -2.18
CA LEU A 25 -13.39 8.28 -2.90
C LEU A 25 -14.14 9.43 -2.23
N ALA A 26 -15.35 9.20 -1.71
CA ALA A 26 -16.06 10.19 -0.92
C ALA A 26 -15.29 10.56 0.36
N ILE A 27 -14.73 9.59 1.08
CA ILE A 27 -13.85 9.85 2.23
C ILE A 27 -12.62 10.66 1.80
N CYS A 28 -11.99 10.30 0.68
CA CYS A 28 -10.84 11.01 0.14
C CYS A 28 -11.17 12.50 -0.06
N ARG A 29 -12.29 12.78 -0.76
CA ARG A 29 -12.71 14.13 -1.11
C ARG A 29 -13.18 14.96 0.08
N TYR A 30 -14.03 14.40 0.94
CA TYR A 30 -14.72 15.17 1.98
C TYR A 30 -14.03 15.14 3.34
N VAL A 31 -13.19 14.13 3.61
CA VAL A 31 -12.51 13.98 4.91
C VAL A 31 -11.01 14.18 4.78
N ILE A 32 -10.35 13.55 3.81
CA ILE A 32 -8.89 13.57 3.74
C ILE A 32 -8.36 14.85 3.10
N ASN A 33 -8.92 15.28 1.96
CA ASN A 33 -8.46 16.50 1.27
C ASN A 33 -8.45 17.75 2.16
N PRO A 34 -9.48 18.04 2.97
CA PRO A 34 -9.47 19.21 3.86
C PRO A 34 -8.37 19.18 4.93
N LEU A 35 -7.92 17.98 5.35
CA LEU A 35 -6.92 17.77 6.39
C LEU A 35 -5.48 17.77 5.86
N LEU A 36 -5.30 17.69 4.54
CA LEU A 36 -3.99 17.73 3.90
C LEU A 36 -3.42 19.16 3.83
N PRO A 37 -2.09 19.30 3.82
CA PRO A 37 -1.46 20.61 3.66
C PRO A 37 -1.75 21.16 2.26
N GLU A 38 -1.75 22.50 2.12
CA GLU A 38 -1.95 23.16 0.83
C GLU A 38 -0.87 22.74 -0.18
N VAL A 39 0.38 22.72 0.29
CA VAL A 39 1.55 22.30 -0.49
C VAL A 39 2.03 20.95 0.08
N PRO A 40 1.88 19.83 -0.64
CA PRO A 40 2.31 18.51 -0.18
C PRO A 40 3.80 18.43 0.19
N GLN A 41 4.63 19.24 -0.47
CA GLN A 41 6.06 19.35 -0.24
C GLN A 41 6.41 19.91 1.16
N THR A 42 5.45 20.44 1.91
CA THR A 42 5.67 20.81 3.33
C THR A 42 6.19 19.62 4.16
N LEU A 43 5.90 18.38 3.76
CA LEU A 43 6.43 17.18 4.40
C LEU A 43 7.97 17.16 4.44
N PHE A 44 8.67 17.74 3.46
CA PHE A 44 10.13 17.81 3.44
C PHE A 44 10.70 18.58 4.64
N GLN A 45 10.01 19.64 5.06
CA GLN A 45 10.47 20.58 6.10
C GLN A 45 10.35 20.02 7.51
N TYR A 46 9.37 19.15 7.74
CA TYR A 46 9.16 18.58 9.07
C TYR A 46 10.25 17.57 9.44
N PRO A 47 10.80 17.64 10.67
CA PRO A 47 11.66 16.59 11.19
C PRO A 47 10.96 15.23 11.15
N TRP A 48 11.72 14.17 10.88
CA TRP A 48 11.21 12.82 10.69
C TRP A 48 10.26 12.34 11.80
N TYR A 49 10.64 12.59 13.06
CA TYR A 49 9.90 12.14 14.25
C TYR A 49 8.87 13.16 14.76
N SER A 50 8.71 14.30 14.08
CA SER A 50 7.73 15.30 14.50
C SER A 50 6.30 14.77 14.32
N ILE A 51 5.41 15.20 15.21
CA ILE A 51 3.99 14.82 15.17
C ILE A 51 3.38 15.19 13.81
N SER A 52 3.73 16.37 13.27
CA SER A 52 3.27 16.82 11.95
C SER A 52 3.74 15.90 10.82
N SER A 53 5.00 15.43 10.85
CA SER A 53 5.52 14.48 9.86
C SER A 53 4.74 13.16 9.90
N VAL A 54 4.53 12.61 11.10
CA VAL A 54 3.78 11.36 11.29
C VAL A 54 2.32 11.53 10.83
N TYR A 55 1.68 12.65 11.19
CA TYR A 55 0.30 12.97 10.83
C TYR A 55 0.12 13.09 9.31
N TYR A 56 0.93 13.90 8.63
CA TYR A 56 0.80 14.09 7.18
C TYR A 56 1.22 12.84 6.41
N THR A 57 2.21 12.09 6.88
CA THR A 57 2.57 10.79 6.28
C THR A 57 1.41 9.80 6.38
N PHE A 58 0.71 9.76 7.51
CA PHE A 58 -0.49 8.95 7.66
C PHE A 58 -1.59 9.35 6.67
N LEU A 59 -1.93 10.64 6.60
CA LEU A 59 -2.98 11.14 5.70
C LEU A 59 -2.65 10.91 4.23
N MET A 60 -1.44 11.23 3.80
CA MET A 60 -0.99 11.03 2.42
C MET A 60 -0.90 9.53 2.08
N GLY A 61 -0.44 8.69 3.02
CA GLY A 61 -0.44 7.24 2.85
C GLY A 61 -1.85 6.66 2.74
N PHE A 62 -2.78 7.13 3.57
CA PHE A 62 -4.19 6.73 3.52
C PHE A 62 -4.86 7.18 2.23
N LYS A 63 -4.62 8.42 1.80
CA LYS A 63 -5.06 8.91 0.49
C LYS A 63 -4.49 8.06 -0.66
N GLY A 64 -3.19 7.80 -0.65
CA GLY A 64 -2.53 6.96 -1.65
C GLY A 64 -3.17 5.57 -1.73
N TYR A 65 -3.50 4.97 -0.59
CA TYR A 65 -4.26 3.73 -0.56
C TYR A 65 -5.65 3.86 -1.20
N LEU A 66 -6.43 4.91 -0.88
CA LEU A 66 -7.76 5.11 -1.45
C LEU A 66 -7.70 5.27 -2.98
N LEU A 67 -6.72 6.02 -3.50
CA LEU A 67 -6.49 6.20 -4.92
C LEU A 67 -6.04 4.90 -5.61
N MET A 68 -5.13 4.14 -4.99
CA MET A 68 -4.75 2.82 -5.51
C MET A 68 -5.90 1.83 -5.47
N ASN A 69 -6.77 1.90 -4.47
CA ASN A 69 -7.96 1.07 -4.41
C ASN A 69 -8.96 1.47 -5.51
N ALA A 70 -9.06 2.77 -5.84
CA ALA A 70 -9.89 3.27 -6.92
C ALA A 70 -9.45 2.81 -8.31
N SER A 71 -8.16 2.53 -8.53
CA SER A 71 -7.69 1.96 -9.81
C SER A 71 -8.24 0.53 -10.06
N THR A 72 -8.84 -0.11 -9.05
CA THR A 72 -9.45 -1.44 -9.15
C THR A 72 -10.93 -1.42 -9.59
N VAL A 73 -11.48 -0.24 -9.94
CA VAL A 73 -12.87 -0.12 -10.46
C VAL A 73 -13.09 -1.05 -11.64
N SER A 74 -12.18 -1.09 -12.61
CA SER A 74 -12.32 -1.94 -13.80
C SER A 74 -12.43 -3.42 -13.43
N LEU A 75 -11.64 -3.89 -12.45
CA LEU A 75 -11.75 -5.26 -11.94
C LEU A 75 -13.12 -5.51 -11.30
N SER A 76 -13.63 -4.55 -10.53
CA SER A 76 -14.95 -4.67 -9.88
C SER A 76 -16.09 -4.68 -10.90
N VAL A 77 -15.99 -3.88 -11.96
CA VAL A 77 -16.96 -3.83 -13.07
C VAL A 77 -16.96 -5.15 -13.83
N ILE A 78 -15.78 -5.67 -14.21
CA ILE A 78 -15.66 -6.95 -14.92
C ILE A 78 -16.24 -8.09 -14.07
N GLN A 79 -15.92 -8.15 -12.77
CA GLN A 79 -16.48 -9.17 -11.88
C GLN A 79 -18.02 -9.07 -11.81
N THR A 80 -18.56 -7.86 -11.75
CA THR A 80 -20.00 -7.63 -11.68
C THR A 80 -20.72 -7.99 -12.98
N ALA A 81 -20.13 -7.62 -14.13
CA ALA A 81 -20.73 -7.80 -15.45
C ALA A 81 -20.57 -9.25 -15.96
N CYS A 82 -19.39 -9.84 -15.77
CA CYS A 82 -19.07 -11.16 -16.30
C CYS A 82 -19.29 -12.30 -15.28
N GLY A 83 -19.42 -12.00 -13.99
CA GLY A 83 -19.58 -13.04 -12.95
C GLY A 83 -18.31 -13.85 -12.69
N ILE A 84 -17.13 -13.31 -13.04
CA ILE A 84 -15.83 -13.96 -12.83
C ILE A 84 -15.27 -13.52 -11.48
N ASP A 85 -14.81 -14.47 -10.65
CA ASP A 85 -14.21 -14.15 -9.35
C ASP A 85 -12.80 -13.59 -9.53
N LEU A 86 -12.66 -12.27 -9.41
CA LEU A 86 -11.39 -11.57 -9.54
C LEU A 86 -10.76 -11.36 -8.16
N LEU A 87 -9.43 -11.46 -8.12
CA LEU A 87 -8.64 -11.25 -6.91
C LEU A 87 -8.75 -9.80 -6.45
N GLU A 88 -8.97 -9.60 -5.15
CA GLU A 88 -8.98 -8.27 -4.53
C GLU A 88 -7.54 -7.87 -4.18
N PRO A 89 -7.00 -6.77 -4.74
CA PRO A 89 -5.60 -6.39 -4.51
C PRO A 89 -5.32 -5.94 -3.07
N PHE A 90 -6.32 -5.37 -2.38
CA PHE A 90 -6.16 -4.80 -1.05
C PHE A 90 -7.19 -5.37 -0.06
N ASP A 91 -6.74 -5.88 1.09
CA ASP A 91 -7.60 -6.37 2.18
C ASP A 91 -7.35 -5.59 3.48
N LYS A 92 -8.07 -4.47 3.63
CA LYS A 92 -8.06 -3.60 4.82
C LYS A 92 -6.64 -3.38 5.38
N PRO A 93 -5.72 -2.78 4.59
CA PRO A 93 -4.30 -2.70 4.94
C PRO A 93 -4.02 -1.94 6.24
N PHE A 94 -4.83 -0.94 6.59
CA PHE A 94 -4.70 -0.17 7.84
C PHE A 94 -5.07 -0.96 9.10
N LEU A 95 -5.65 -2.16 8.95
CA LEU A 95 -5.89 -3.10 10.06
C LEU A 95 -4.80 -4.17 10.17
N ALA A 96 -3.67 -3.98 9.50
CA ALA A 96 -2.52 -4.85 9.66
C ALA A 96 -2.03 -4.83 11.11
N THR A 97 -1.81 -5.99 11.70
CA THR A 97 -1.25 -6.11 13.06
C THR A 97 0.27 -6.23 13.04
N SER A 98 0.87 -6.28 11.85
CA SER A 98 2.32 -6.31 11.68
C SER A 98 2.75 -5.96 10.25
N PRO A 99 4.02 -5.56 10.03
CA PRO A 99 4.57 -5.41 8.69
C PRO A 99 4.43 -6.69 7.85
N LYS A 100 4.61 -7.86 8.47
CA LYS A 100 4.38 -9.14 7.78
C LYS A 100 2.92 -9.28 7.32
N ASP A 101 1.94 -9.01 8.20
CA ASP A 101 0.51 -9.11 7.86
C ASP A 101 0.14 -8.12 6.73
N PHE A 102 0.71 -6.91 6.76
CA PHE A 102 0.55 -5.93 5.70
C PHE A 102 1.05 -6.47 4.34
N TRP A 103 2.35 -6.77 4.24
CA TRP A 103 3.00 -7.13 2.97
C TRP A 103 2.63 -8.53 2.45
N SER A 104 2.35 -9.48 3.35
CA SER A 104 2.11 -10.87 2.95
C SER A 104 0.64 -11.15 2.66
N ARG A 105 -0.30 -10.35 3.18
CA ARG A 105 -1.74 -10.67 3.07
C ARG A 105 -2.58 -9.53 2.52
N ARG A 106 -2.35 -8.31 3.00
CA ARG A 106 -3.31 -7.21 2.87
C ARG A 106 -3.00 -6.21 1.77
N TRP A 107 -1.74 -6.10 1.36
CA TRP A 107 -1.28 -5.14 0.37
C TRP A 107 -0.91 -5.80 -0.95
N ASN A 108 -1.48 -5.29 -2.04
CA ASN A 108 -1.19 -5.64 -3.42
C ASN A 108 -0.99 -7.16 -3.66
N SER A 109 -2.05 -7.93 -3.40
CA SER A 109 -2.05 -9.38 -3.50
C SER A 109 -1.68 -9.90 -4.90
N ILE A 110 -1.95 -9.12 -5.97
CA ILE A 110 -1.53 -9.41 -7.34
C ILE A 110 -0.01 -9.45 -7.43
N VAL A 111 0.67 -8.36 -7.04
CA VAL A 111 2.14 -8.27 -7.08
C VAL A 111 2.78 -9.32 -6.18
N ARG A 112 2.23 -9.52 -4.98
CA ARG A 112 2.67 -10.58 -4.08
C ARG A 112 2.63 -11.96 -4.75
N ASN A 113 1.51 -12.32 -5.38
CA ASN A 113 1.34 -13.62 -6.02
C ASN A 113 2.32 -13.80 -7.20
N LEU A 114 2.59 -12.73 -7.96
CA LEU A 114 3.61 -12.74 -9.00
C LEU A 114 5.00 -13.00 -8.40
N PHE A 115 5.39 -12.27 -7.36
CA PHE A 115 6.70 -12.48 -6.71
C PHE A 115 6.85 -13.87 -6.10
N ILE A 116 5.80 -14.43 -5.48
CA ILE A 116 5.83 -15.82 -5.02
C ILE A 116 6.03 -16.78 -6.20
N LYS A 117 5.28 -16.61 -7.28
CA LYS A 117 5.37 -17.50 -8.45
C LYS A 117 6.76 -17.48 -9.10
N TYR A 118 7.36 -16.30 -9.26
CA TYR A 118 8.60 -16.14 -10.04
C TYR A 118 9.88 -16.10 -9.21
N LEU A 119 9.83 -15.64 -7.95
CA LEU A 119 11.03 -15.45 -7.13
C LEU A 119 11.19 -16.53 -6.04
N TYR A 120 10.12 -17.20 -5.61
CA TYR A 120 10.24 -18.29 -4.62
C TYR A 120 10.55 -19.66 -5.23
N THR A 121 10.37 -19.82 -6.54
CA THR A 121 10.60 -21.08 -7.29
C THR A 121 12.07 -21.31 -7.63
N ALA A 122 12.91 -20.28 -7.58
CA ALA A 122 14.36 -20.43 -7.70
C ALA A 122 14.92 -21.22 -6.51
N ASN A 123 15.64 -22.31 -6.81
CA ASN A 123 16.19 -23.25 -5.83
C ASN A 123 17.54 -22.78 -5.28
N ASP A 124 17.61 -21.52 -4.83
CA ASP A 124 18.85 -20.98 -4.26
C ASP A 124 18.95 -21.31 -2.77
N ARG A 125 19.78 -22.33 -2.50
CA ARG A 125 20.20 -22.70 -1.14
C ARG A 125 21.13 -21.61 -0.61
N GLY A 126 20.61 -20.75 0.26
CA GLY A 126 21.41 -19.75 0.99
C GLY A 126 20.85 -18.32 0.94
N VAL A 127 19.96 -18.01 0.00
CA VAL A 127 19.35 -16.68 -0.10
C VAL A 127 18.12 -16.60 0.80
N ASN A 128 18.06 -15.57 1.65
CA ASN A 128 16.83 -15.25 2.36
C ASN A 128 15.79 -14.72 1.34
N LYS A 129 14.94 -15.64 0.85
CA LYS A 129 13.91 -15.37 -0.17
C LYS A 129 13.05 -14.15 0.14
N ARG A 130 12.76 -13.89 1.42
CA ARG A 130 11.98 -12.72 1.84
C ARG A 130 12.72 -11.43 1.51
N LEU A 131 13.97 -11.33 1.95
CA LEU A 131 14.80 -10.17 1.70
C LEU A 131 15.05 -9.96 0.21
N TYR A 132 15.23 -11.05 -0.55
CA TYR A 132 15.39 -10.99 -2.00
C TYR A 132 14.15 -10.41 -2.71
N VAL A 133 12.94 -10.80 -2.30
CA VAL A 133 11.71 -10.21 -2.84
C VAL A 133 11.60 -8.72 -2.51
N PHE A 134 11.96 -8.31 -1.29
CA PHE A 134 11.99 -6.89 -0.93
C PHE A 134 13.04 -6.14 -1.73
N TYR A 135 14.24 -6.70 -1.94
CA TYR A 135 15.28 -6.12 -2.78
C TYR A 135 14.81 -5.94 -4.23
N PHE A 136 14.22 -6.98 -4.83
CA PHE A 136 13.70 -6.90 -6.19
C PHE A 136 12.60 -5.84 -6.31
N SER A 137 11.68 -5.81 -5.33
CA SER A 137 10.63 -4.78 -5.27
C SER A 137 11.20 -3.38 -5.06
N ALA A 138 12.23 -3.23 -4.22
CA ALA A 138 12.95 -1.99 -3.96
C ALA A 138 13.55 -1.43 -5.26
N SER A 139 14.26 -2.27 -6.01
CA SER A 139 14.88 -1.90 -7.28
C SER A 139 13.84 -1.47 -8.31
N MET A 140 12.72 -2.19 -8.42
CA MET A 140 11.63 -1.81 -9.34
C MET A 140 11.07 -0.43 -9.02
N HIS A 141 10.80 -0.14 -7.75
CA HIS A 141 10.28 1.16 -7.33
C HIS A 141 11.31 2.29 -7.53
N GLU A 142 12.58 2.04 -7.23
CA GLU A 142 13.65 3.01 -7.48
C GLU A 142 13.81 3.31 -8.98
N ILE A 143 13.75 2.29 -9.84
CA ILE A 143 13.80 2.48 -11.31
C ILE A 143 12.62 3.32 -11.78
N ILE A 144 11.39 2.98 -11.35
CA ILE A 144 10.19 3.73 -11.73
C ILE A 144 10.32 5.19 -11.30
N MET A 145 10.71 5.46 -10.05
CA MET A 145 10.87 6.83 -9.56
C MET A 145 12.04 7.55 -10.19
N THR A 146 13.12 6.86 -10.55
CA THR A 146 14.23 7.46 -11.29
C THR A 146 13.77 7.92 -12.67
N ILE A 147 12.92 7.15 -13.35
CA ILE A 147 12.36 7.53 -14.65
C ILE A 147 11.41 8.73 -14.51
N VAL A 148 10.60 8.79 -13.46
CA VAL A 148 9.67 9.91 -13.21
C VAL A 148 10.44 11.18 -12.82
N ASN A 149 11.31 11.07 -11.81
CA ASN A 149 12.00 12.22 -11.20
C ASN A 149 13.26 12.63 -11.95
N ARG A 150 13.72 11.83 -12.92
CA ARG A 150 15.01 12.00 -13.63
C ARG A 150 16.22 12.04 -12.68
N GLN A 151 16.07 11.46 -11.49
CA GLN A 151 17.07 11.46 -10.43
C GLN A 151 16.99 10.15 -9.62
N MET A 152 18.13 9.52 -9.38
CA MET A 152 18.25 8.42 -8.42
C MET A 152 18.31 8.99 -7.00
N THR A 153 17.41 8.56 -6.12
CA THR A 153 17.30 9.07 -4.74
C THR A 153 17.60 8.01 -3.69
N PHE A 154 17.42 6.73 -4.04
CA PHE A 154 17.51 5.56 -3.17
C PHE A 154 16.54 5.57 -1.97
N GLU A 155 15.61 6.51 -1.91
CA GLU A 155 14.71 6.63 -0.76
C GLU A 155 13.67 5.52 -0.75
N GLN A 156 13.03 5.25 -1.89
CA GLN A 156 12.12 4.11 -2.00
C GLN A 156 12.85 2.79 -1.87
N PHE A 157 14.08 2.70 -2.40
CA PHE A 157 14.91 1.53 -2.18
C PHE A 157 15.12 1.26 -0.67
N CYS A 158 15.54 2.28 0.08
CA CYS A 158 15.72 2.22 1.53
C CYS A 158 14.42 1.86 2.26
N PHE A 159 13.27 2.41 1.85
CA PHE A 159 11.96 2.06 2.41
C PHE A 159 11.71 0.55 2.35
N PHE A 160 11.79 -0.03 1.15
CA PHE A 160 11.54 -1.46 0.99
C PHE A 160 12.57 -2.33 1.71
N MET A 161 13.83 -1.91 1.76
CA MET A 161 14.86 -2.65 2.49
C MET A 161 14.63 -2.65 4.01
N VAL A 162 14.31 -1.50 4.61
CA VAL A 162 13.96 -1.40 6.04
C VAL A 162 12.77 -2.30 6.37
N HIS A 163 11.74 -2.29 5.52
CA HIS A 163 10.57 -3.16 5.68
C HIS A 163 10.92 -4.64 5.51
N GLY A 164 11.78 -5.00 4.55
CA GLY A 164 12.22 -6.37 4.34
C GLY A 164 13.03 -6.93 5.51
N ILE A 165 13.89 -6.11 6.11
CA ILE A 165 14.61 -6.45 7.34
C ILE A 165 13.62 -6.61 8.49
N ALA A 166 12.68 -5.67 8.68
CA ALA A 166 11.67 -5.73 9.74
C ALA A 166 10.80 -7.00 9.63
N VAL A 167 10.32 -7.34 8.43
CA VAL A 167 9.54 -8.57 8.18
C VAL A 167 10.38 -9.81 8.45
N THR A 168 11.64 -9.81 8.02
CA THR A 168 12.55 -10.94 8.27
C THR A 168 12.79 -11.13 9.77
N ALA A 169 13.18 -10.07 10.48
CA ALA A 169 13.41 -10.07 11.91
C ALA A 169 12.16 -10.47 12.69
N GLN A 170 10.97 -10.02 12.25
CA GLN A 170 9.72 -10.44 12.87
C GLN A 170 9.50 -11.96 12.77
N VAL A 171 9.83 -12.57 11.63
CA VAL A 171 9.64 -14.01 11.41
C VAL A 171 10.71 -14.84 12.11
N THR A 172 11.94 -14.34 12.21
CA THR A 172 13.07 -15.09 12.79
C THR A 172 13.22 -14.87 14.29
N LEU A 173 13.09 -13.65 14.78
CA LEU A 173 13.37 -13.26 16.18
C LEU A 173 12.11 -13.10 17.02
N PHE A 174 11.07 -12.48 16.46
CA PHE A 174 9.87 -12.08 17.22
C PHE A 174 8.66 -12.99 16.96
N ARG A 175 8.88 -14.25 16.55
CA ARG A 175 7.79 -15.19 16.20
C ARG A 175 6.84 -15.47 17.36
N THR A 176 7.34 -15.41 18.59
CA THR A 176 6.59 -15.74 19.82
C THR A 176 5.94 -14.53 20.48
N VAL A 177 6.28 -13.30 20.05
CA VAL A 177 5.72 -12.07 20.62
C VAL A 177 4.26 -11.96 20.20
N LYS A 178 3.36 -12.03 21.18
CA LYS A 178 1.92 -11.83 20.98
C LYS A 178 1.52 -10.52 21.64
N LEU A 179 1.05 -9.58 20.82
CA LEU A 179 0.47 -8.32 21.28
C LEU A 179 -1.05 -8.34 21.10
N PRO A 180 -1.81 -7.65 21.95
CA PRO A 180 -3.22 -7.40 21.70
C PRO A 180 -3.42 -6.74 20.33
N ARG A 181 -4.45 -7.16 19.59
CA ARG A 181 -4.68 -6.71 18.20
C ARG A 181 -4.67 -5.19 18.04
N PRO A 182 -5.38 -4.39 18.87
CA PRO A 182 -5.39 -2.93 18.72
C PRO A 182 -3.99 -2.33 18.86
N LEU A 183 -3.23 -2.77 19.89
CA LEU A 183 -1.88 -2.30 20.14
C LEU A 183 -0.94 -2.65 18.97
N ALA A 184 -1.02 -3.89 18.46
CA ALA A 184 -0.22 -4.34 17.33
C ALA A 184 -0.51 -3.52 16.06
N THR A 185 -1.77 -3.17 15.81
CA THR A 185 -2.18 -2.31 14.70
C THR A 185 -1.64 -0.90 14.85
N VAL A 186 -1.79 -0.28 16.04
CA VAL A 186 -1.24 1.07 16.29
C VAL A 186 0.27 1.11 16.10
N LEU A 187 1.00 0.14 16.65
CA LEU A 187 2.46 0.05 16.47
C LEU A 187 2.86 -0.17 15.00
N THR A 188 2.09 -0.96 14.27
CA THR A 188 2.32 -1.16 12.82
C THR A 188 2.09 0.15 12.07
N LEU A 189 0.97 0.83 12.30
CA LEU A 189 0.69 2.11 11.67
C LEU A 189 1.77 3.15 12.00
N LEU A 190 2.21 3.22 13.25
CA LEU A 190 3.29 4.12 13.66
C LEU A 190 4.59 3.79 12.91
N PHE A 191 4.98 2.51 12.81
CA PHE A 191 6.15 2.09 12.03
C PHE A 191 6.05 2.51 10.56
N PHE A 192 4.89 2.35 9.94
CA PHE A 192 4.63 2.80 8.58
C PHE A 192 4.65 4.32 8.44
N CYS A 193 4.16 5.07 9.42
CA CYS A 193 4.20 6.54 9.38
C CYS A 193 5.61 7.08 9.57
N LEU A 194 6.40 6.45 10.44
CA LEU A 194 7.79 6.82 10.66
C LEU A 194 8.62 6.55 9.42
N THR A 195 8.45 5.40 8.76
CA THR A 195 9.23 5.04 7.56
C THR A 195 8.63 5.59 6.26
N GLY A 196 7.35 5.93 6.25
CA GLY A 196 6.58 6.27 5.05
C GLY A 196 7.06 7.53 4.34
N LYS A 197 7.78 8.41 5.04
CA LYS A 197 8.41 9.58 4.43
C LYS A 197 9.41 9.18 3.33
N LEU A 198 10.15 8.08 3.49
CA LEU A 198 11.04 7.54 2.43
C LEU A 198 10.28 7.13 1.17
N PHE A 199 9.06 6.62 1.34
CA PHE A 199 8.24 6.23 0.20
C PHE A 199 7.62 7.45 -0.48
N LEU A 200 7.13 8.42 0.29
CA LEU A 200 6.41 9.60 -0.20
C LEU A 200 7.33 10.67 -0.80
N MET A 201 8.52 10.90 -0.24
CA MET A 201 9.41 11.97 -0.68
C MET A 201 9.69 11.93 -2.20
N PRO A 202 10.01 10.79 -2.83
CA PRO A 202 10.17 10.75 -4.29
C PRO A 202 8.91 11.14 -5.07
N PHE A 203 7.71 10.80 -4.59
CA PHE A 203 6.46 11.22 -5.24
C PHE A 203 6.21 12.73 -5.13
N LEU A 204 6.62 13.34 -4.02
CA LEU A 204 6.36 14.75 -3.75
C LEU A 204 7.32 15.69 -4.49
N ARG A 205 8.44 15.18 -5.04
CA ARG A 205 9.40 16.00 -5.80
C ARG A 205 8.90 16.45 -7.16
N TYR A 206 7.97 15.70 -7.75
CA TYR A 206 7.41 16.02 -9.06
C TYR A 206 5.99 16.57 -8.90
N GLU A 207 5.72 17.77 -9.43
CA GLU A 207 4.48 18.51 -9.15
C GLU A 207 3.22 17.75 -9.54
N ASP A 208 3.23 17.06 -10.69
CA ASP A 208 2.07 16.27 -11.14
C ASP A 208 1.75 15.12 -10.18
N MET A 209 2.78 14.49 -9.60
CA MET A 209 2.61 13.40 -8.63
C MET A 209 2.21 13.94 -7.25
N ALA A 210 2.76 15.09 -6.87
CA ALA A 210 2.37 15.81 -5.66
C ALA A 210 0.90 16.26 -5.74
N PHE A 211 0.42 16.67 -6.91
CA PHE A 211 -0.97 17.07 -7.12
C PHE A 211 -1.95 15.96 -6.74
N PHE A 212 -1.69 14.72 -7.16
CA PHE A 212 -2.54 13.57 -6.80
C PHE A 212 -2.63 13.36 -5.28
N LEU A 213 -1.52 13.53 -4.57
CA LEU A 213 -1.47 13.39 -3.11
C LEU A 213 -1.91 14.66 -2.36
N GLY A 214 -2.04 15.79 -3.06
CA GLY A 214 -2.36 17.09 -2.48
C GLY A 214 -3.84 17.40 -2.38
N LYS A 215 -4.16 18.43 -1.58
CA LYS A 215 -5.52 18.85 -1.24
C LYS A 215 -6.42 19.12 -2.45
N HIS A 216 -5.85 19.61 -3.55
CA HIS A 216 -6.57 20.06 -4.73
C HIS A 216 -6.82 18.99 -5.81
N SER A 217 -6.45 17.74 -5.54
CA SER A 217 -6.80 16.64 -6.44
C SER A 217 -8.33 16.56 -6.63
N TYR A 218 -8.79 16.68 -7.88
CA TYR A 218 -10.21 16.72 -8.24
C TYR A 218 -10.91 15.35 -8.24
N LEU A 219 -10.16 14.28 -7.95
CA LEU A 219 -10.67 12.92 -7.77
C LEU A 219 -11.44 12.78 -6.45
#